data_AF-A0A1C6I7B9-F1
#
_entry.id   AF-A0A1C6I7B9-F1
#
_cell.length_a   1.000
_cell.length_b   1.000
_cell.length_c   1.000
_cell.angle_alpha   90.00
_cell.angle_beta   90.00
_cell.angle_gamma   90.00
#
_symmetry.space_group_name_H-M   'P 1'
#
loop_
_entity.id
_entity.type
_entity.pdbx_description
1 polymer ?
#
loop_
_entity_poly.entity_id
_entity_poly.type
_entity_poly.pdbx_seq_one_letter_code
_entity_poly.pdbx_strand_id
1 'polypeptide(L)'
;MVLVIVGSYLAYAFIYRGRNEPPTKRKTTNQEAAYYTLRGQIQMLSKKEELMAFAFEDRKKEREYGTYIIPGLKATRTLLTSEGDMPAMCTTMTPQGLAVTEDYVFVSAYCHAKKHNSVIYMINKESHRFIKEIILPGQPHVGGLAYDSEHQILWYSSNTQELAQAVSLTMESIENYDYDAGRHPIATNQVASLYGIVRDSFMTFYDGCLYVGCFTKYTDSAIARYAVDAQGNLINTMDEGLGMNFGMAVPLDYSTISEQAQGMTFYNDKLLLSHSFGILPSRVVFYEKSDKRLYVDENSAVSYRFPERIEQIFVDGDDLYVLFESAAYAYSSASVNIVDRVLKLSLPRMEEYQQSIQSNVSQY
;
A
#
# COMPACT_ATOMS: atom_id res chain seq x y z
N MET A 1 40.06 -0.41 -7.72
CA MET A 1 39.59 -0.04 -6.36
C MET A 1 38.17 0.51 -6.36
N VAL A 2 37.85 1.54 -7.15
CA VAL A 2 36.48 2.13 -7.24
C VAL A 2 35.42 1.11 -7.66
N LEU A 3 35.66 0.29 -8.69
CA LEU A 3 34.71 -0.74 -9.14
C LEU A 3 34.42 -1.82 -8.09
N VAL A 4 35.41 -2.19 -7.28
CA VAL A 4 35.25 -3.18 -6.19
C VAL A 4 34.42 -2.57 -5.06
N ILE A 5 34.64 -1.30 -4.72
CA ILE A 5 33.86 -0.59 -3.70
C ILE A 5 32.40 -0.43 -4.14
N VAL A 6 32.15 -0.05 -5.39
CA VAL A 6 30.80 0.07 -5.95
C VAL A 6 30.10 -1.30 -5.99
N GLY A 7 30.79 -2.35 -6.45
CA GLY A 7 30.25 -3.71 -6.46
C GLY A 7 29.89 -4.23 -5.06
N SER A 8 30.77 -4.02 -4.08
CA SER A 8 30.52 -4.38 -2.69
C SER A 8 29.35 -3.60 -2.08
N TYR A 9 29.21 -2.32 -2.40
CA TYR A 9 28.08 -1.50 -1.96
C TYR A 9 26.77 -2.00 -2.56
N LEU A 10 26.73 -2.32 -3.85
CA LEU A 10 25.53 -2.85 -4.51
C LEU A 10 25.14 -4.22 -3.95
N ALA A 11 26.10 -5.11 -3.72
CA ALA A 11 25.87 -6.40 -3.07
C ALA A 11 25.30 -6.21 -1.64
N TYR A 12 25.86 -5.27 -0.88
CA TYR A 12 25.32 -4.93 0.43
C TYR A 12 23.88 -4.39 0.34
N ALA A 13 23.67 -3.38 -0.49
CA ALA A 13 22.41 -2.65 -0.59
C ALA A 13 21.25 -3.50 -1.11
N PHE A 14 21.48 -4.36 -2.10
CA PHE A 14 20.40 -5.11 -2.78
C PHE A 14 20.32 -6.59 -2.40
N ILE A 15 21.40 -7.21 -1.91
CA ILE A 15 21.42 -8.65 -1.60
C ILE A 15 21.47 -8.88 -0.10
N TYR A 16 22.44 -8.27 0.59
CA TYR A 16 22.62 -8.52 2.03
C TYR A 16 21.43 -8.03 2.84
N ARG A 17 21.01 -6.77 2.61
CA ARG A 17 19.91 -6.15 3.38
C ARG A 17 18.55 -6.80 3.13
N GLY A 18 18.35 -7.45 1.99
CA GLY A 18 17.13 -8.20 1.70
C GLY A 18 17.04 -9.56 2.40
N ARG A 19 18.14 -10.07 2.97
CA ARG A 19 18.18 -11.42 3.59
C ARG A 19 18.55 -11.41 5.07
N ASN A 20 19.13 -10.31 5.56
CA ASN A 20 19.71 -10.23 6.88
C ASN A 20 19.04 -9.14 7.70
N GLU A 21 18.62 -9.52 8.90
CA GLU A 21 18.00 -8.61 9.85
C GLU A 21 19.07 -8.01 10.77
N PRO A 22 19.13 -6.67 10.93
CA PRO A 22 19.97 -6.08 11.95
C PRO A 22 19.49 -6.49 13.35
N PRO A 23 20.40 -6.72 14.31
CA PRO A 23 20.01 -7.04 15.67
C PRO A 23 19.31 -5.85 16.34
N THR A 24 18.33 -6.13 17.19
CA THR A 24 17.61 -5.11 17.96
C THR A 24 17.52 -5.49 19.44
N LYS A 25 17.56 -4.47 20.31
CA LYS A 25 17.26 -4.60 21.74
C LYS A 25 15.83 -4.16 22.08
N ARG A 26 15.06 -3.70 21.09
CA ARG A 26 13.67 -3.28 21.29
C ARG A 26 12.80 -4.48 21.61
N LYS A 27 11.76 -4.23 22.41
CA LYS A 27 10.77 -5.24 22.80
C LYS A 27 9.35 -4.88 22.31
N THR A 28 9.21 -3.73 21.66
CA THR A 28 7.96 -3.18 21.16
C THR A 28 8.19 -2.61 19.77
N THR A 29 7.09 -2.50 19.01
CA THR A 29 7.09 -1.82 17.71
C THR A 29 7.56 -0.38 17.87
N ASN A 30 8.48 0.06 17.01
CA ASN A 30 8.91 1.47 17.01
C ASN A 30 7.79 2.37 16.47
N GLN A 31 7.64 3.53 17.09
CA GLN A 31 6.58 4.49 16.75
C GLN A 31 7.16 5.81 16.23
N GLU A 32 8.46 6.01 16.40
CA GLU A 32 9.15 7.19 15.92
C GLU A 32 9.60 7.05 14.46
N ALA A 33 9.74 8.20 13.79
CA ALA A 33 10.24 8.29 12.42
C ALA A 33 11.59 7.57 12.25
N ALA A 34 11.76 6.91 11.11
CA ALA A 34 12.90 6.06 10.86
C ALA A 34 14.14 6.86 10.43
N TYR A 35 13.95 7.90 9.62
CA TYR A 35 15.02 8.63 8.93
C TYR A 35 14.97 10.14 9.18
N TYR A 36 13.81 10.77 8.96
CA TYR A 36 13.72 12.22 8.97
C TYR A 36 12.81 12.74 10.09
N THR A 37 13.23 13.83 10.72
CA THR A 37 12.27 14.69 11.43
C THR A 37 11.26 15.24 10.42
N LEU A 38 10.07 15.66 10.87
CA LEU A 38 9.08 16.29 9.98
C LEU A 38 9.69 17.44 9.17
N ARG A 39 10.47 18.33 9.82
CA ARG A 39 11.17 19.42 9.14
C ARG A 39 12.15 18.91 8.06
N GLY A 40 12.89 17.85 8.35
CA GLY A 40 13.80 17.22 7.39
C GLY A 40 13.06 16.64 6.20
N GLN A 41 11.91 15.99 6.42
CA GLN A 41 11.08 15.46 5.34
C GLN A 41 10.55 16.59 4.45
N ILE A 42 10.00 17.65 5.04
CA ILE A 42 9.52 18.83 4.31
C ILE A 42 10.65 19.44 3.46
N GLN A 43 11.84 19.61 4.03
CA GLN A 43 12.99 20.14 3.30
C GLN A 43 13.45 19.23 2.16
N MET A 44 13.35 17.91 2.33
CA MET A 44 13.70 16.97 1.26
C MET A 44 12.69 17.07 0.11
N LEU A 45 11.39 17.09 0.43
CA LEU A 45 10.30 17.17 -0.55
C LEU A 45 10.23 18.56 -1.22
N SER A 46 10.76 19.61 -0.59
CA SER A 46 10.76 20.97 -1.15
C SER A 46 11.58 21.16 -2.42
N LYS A 47 12.36 20.15 -2.83
CA LYS A 47 13.00 20.12 -4.14
C LYS A 47 12.00 19.91 -5.29
N LYS A 48 10.74 19.59 -4.98
CA LYS A 48 9.62 19.45 -5.91
C LYS A 48 8.51 20.41 -5.51
N GLU A 49 8.42 21.56 -6.18
CA GLU A 49 7.48 22.64 -5.83
C GLU A 49 6.03 22.19 -5.81
N GLU A 50 5.61 21.40 -6.81
CA GLU A 50 4.27 20.81 -6.88
C GLU A 50 3.90 20.00 -5.62
N LEU A 51 4.81 19.11 -5.20
CA LEU A 51 4.54 18.24 -4.05
C LEU A 51 4.44 19.04 -2.74
N MET A 52 5.16 20.17 -2.64
CA MET A 52 5.00 21.08 -1.51
C MET A 52 3.62 21.73 -1.48
N ALA A 53 3.16 22.19 -2.65
CA ALA A 53 1.85 22.80 -2.79
C ALA A 53 0.74 21.82 -2.40
N PHE A 54 0.84 20.57 -2.86
CA PHE A 54 -0.21 19.56 -2.64
C PHE A 54 -0.21 19.00 -1.21
N ALA A 55 0.97 18.78 -0.61
CA ALA A 55 1.08 18.06 0.66
C ALA A 55 1.07 18.97 1.89
N PHE A 56 1.53 20.23 1.82
CA PHE A 56 1.85 20.99 3.03
C PHE A 56 1.24 22.38 3.14
N GLU A 57 0.90 23.05 2.03
CA GLU A 57 0.51 24.46 2.09
C GLU A 57 -0.79 24.70 2.87
N ASP A 58 -1.81 23.88 2.63
CA ASP A 58 -3.10 23.98 3.34
C ASP A 58 -3.10 23.26 4.69
N ARG A 59 -2.08 22.45 4.96
CA ARG A 59 -2.06 21.56 6.13
C ARG A 59 -1.25 22.10 7.29
N LYS A 60 -0.79 23.35 7.25
CA LYS A 60 0.06 23.95 8.31
C LYS A 60 -0.57 23.90 9.71
N LYS A 61 -1.90 23.86 9.79
CA LYS A 61 -2.67 23.78 11.05
C LYS A 61 -3.00 22.35 11.46
N GLU A 62 -2.88 21.38 10.55
CA GLU A 62 -3.08 19.97 10.85
C GLU A 62 -1.90 19.42 11.66
N ARG A 63 -2.17 18.42 12.49
CA ARG A 63 -1.14 17.71 13.23
C ARG A 63 -0.14 17.10 12.25
N GLU A 64 1.15 17.29 12.51
CA GLU A 64 2.23 16.80 11.64
C GLU A 64 2.04 17.15 10.14
N TYR A 65 1.38 18.29 9.85
CA TYR A 65 0.99 18.72 8.50
C TYR A 65 0.18 17.68 7.73
N GLY A 66 -0.67 16.92 8.42
CA GLY A 66 -1.48 15.85 7.81
C GLY A 66 -0.70 14.56 7.52
N THR A 67 0.57 14.47 7.91
CA THR A 67 1.38 13.26 7.67
C THR A 67 1.36 12.27 8.82
N TYR A 68 1.53 10.99 8.52
CA TYR A 68 1.49 9.89 9.50
C TYR A 68 2.81 9.13 9.47
N ILE A 69 3.53 9.07 10.59
CA ILE A 69 4.74 8.24 10.69
C ILE A 69 4.38 6.79 10.39
N ILE A 70 5.16 6.11 9.53
CA ILE A 70 5.02 4.68 9.30
C ILE A 70 5.68 3.94 10.49
N PRO A 71 4.91 3.22 11.33
CA PRO A 71 5.46 2.48 12.46
C PRO A 71 6.28 1.27 12.00
N GLY A 72 7.05 0.68 12.92
CA GLY A 72 7.64 -0.64 12.70
C GLY A 72 8.86 -0.73 11.76
N LEU A 73 9.22 0.36 11.09
CA LEU A 73 10.36 0.42 10.15
C LEU A 73 11.74 0.07 10.77
N LYS A 74 11.92 0.25 12.08
CA LYS A 74 13.16 -0.09 12.82
C LYS A 74 13.04 -1.41 13.58
N ALA A 75 11.87 -1.68 14.16
CA ALA A 75 11.57 -2.92 14.86
C ALA A 75 10.06 -3.07 15.01
N THR A 76 9.54 -4.28 14.79
CA THR A 76 8.13 -4.62 14.88
C THR A 76 7.95 -5.88 15.70
N ARG A 77 7.02 -5.84 16.66
CA ARG A 77 6.61 -7.02 17.40
C ARG A 77 5.75 -7.90 16.51
N THR A 78 6.11 -9.17 16.38
CA THR A 78 5.42 -10.14 15.52
C THR A 78 5.72 -11.56 16.01
N LEU A 79 5.44 -12.58 15.20
CA LEU A 79 5.65 -14.00 15.49
C LEU A 79 6.63 -14.62 14.48
N LEU A 80 7.39 -15.64 14.89
CA LEU A 80 8.18 -16.48 13.97
C LEU A 80 7.24 -17.42 13.22
N THR A 81 7.13 -17.27 11.91
CA THR A 81 6.21 -18.08 11.11
C THR A 81 6.50 -19.57 11.20
N SER A 82 7.77 -19.96 11.22
CA SER A 82 8.19 -21.37 11.28
C SER A 82 7.93 -22.03 12.63
N GLU A 83 7.70 -21.24 13.68
CA GLU A 83 7.55 -21.70 15.06
C GLU A 83 6.16 -21.34 15.62
N GLY A 84 5.19 -21.09 14.74
CA GLY A 84 3.82 -20.73 15.10
C GLY A 84 3.75 -19.41 15.87
N ASP A 85 3.28 -19.48 17.12
CA ASP A 85 3.00 -18.31 17.95
C ASP A 85 4.21 -17.88 18.81
N MET A 86 5.42 -18.23 18.40
CA MET A 86 6.64 -17.81 19.11
C MET A 86 6.91 -16.31 18.93
N PRO A 87 6.90 -15.49 20.01
CA PRO A 87 7.14 -14.06 19.93
C PRO A 87 8.50 -13.69 19.36
N ALA A 88 8.53 -12.70 18.48
CA ALA A 88 9.75 -12.20 17.87
C ALA A 88 9.71 -10.71 17.53
N MET A 89 10.88 -10.18 17.19
CA MET A 89 11.06 -8.81 16.75
C MET A 89 11.64 -8.81 15.32
N CYS A 90 10.87 -8.33 14.37
CA CYS A 90 11.31 -8.14 12.98
C CYS A 90 11.92 -6.76 12.82
N THR A 91 13.09 -6.65 12.18
CA THR A 91 13.75 -5.35 11.88
C THR A 91 13.80 -5.04 10.39
N THR A 92 13.05 -5.81 9.61
CA THR A 92 13.02 -5.74 8.14
C THR A 92 11.59 -5.67 7.58
N MET A 93 10.65 -5.15 8.37
CA MET A 93 9.30 -4.89 7.88
C MET A 93 9.33 -3.88 6.72
N THR A 94 8.68 -4.24 5.63
CA THR A 94 8.53 -3.40 4.43
C THR A 94 7.06 -3.04 4.30
N PRO A 95 6.69 -1.75 4.37
CA PRO A 95 5.30 -1.34 4.20
C PRO A 95 4.87 -1.52 2.75
N GLN A 96 3.60 -1.82 2.53
CA GLN A 96 3.07 -2.20 1.22
C GLN A 96 1.67 -1.61 0.96
N GLY A 97 0.70 -2.00 1.76
CA GLY A 97 -0.70 -1.61 1.59
C GLY A 97 -1.11 -0.46 2.49
N LEU A 98 -2.11 0.29 2.05
CA LEU A 98 -2.65 1.48 2.71
C LEU A 98 -4.18 1.49 2.62
N ALA A 99 -4.85 1.69 3.75
CA ALA A 99 -6.28 1.98 3.78
C ALA A 99 -6.58 3.05 4.82
N VAL A 100 -7.63 3.84 4.59
CA VAL A 100 -8.08 4.88 5.53
C VAL A 100 -9.55 4.64 5.82
N THR A 101 -9.91 4.68 7.10
CA THR A 101 -11.30 4.63 7.58
C THR A 101 -11.70 6.00 8.11
N GLU A 102 -12.89 6.08 8.69
CA GLU A 102 -13.39 7.24 9.40
C GLU A 102 -12.40 7.67 10.50
N ASP A 103 -11.88 6.71 11.27
CA ASP A 103 -11.09 6.95 12.49
C ASP A 103 -9.62 6.53 12.39
N TYR A 104 -9.24 5.74 11.39
CA TYR A 104 -7.94 5.08 11.35
C TYR A 104 -7.21 5.19 10.00
N VAL A 105 -5.88 5.18 10.07
CA VAL A 105 -5.00 4.94 8.93
C VAL A 105 -4.33 3.59 9.17
N PHE A 106 -4.47 2.68 8.20
CA PHE A 106 -3.89 1.34 8.23
C PHE A 106 -2.72 1.24 7.25
N VAL A 107 -1.61 0.67 7.71
CA VAL A 107 -0.45 0.36 6.86
C VAL A 107 -0.06 -1.10 7.05
N SER A 108 -0.15 -1.92 6.01
CA SER A 108 0.34 -3.29 6.07
C SER A 108 1.85 -3.32 5.85
N ALA A 109 2.52 -4.32 6.44
CA ALA A 109 3.93 -4.57 6.20
C ALA A 109 4.25 -6.07 6.30
N TYR A 110 5.14 -6.53 5.43
CA TYR A 110 5.63 -7.91 5.45
C TYR A 110 7.09 -7.97 5.89
N CYS A 111 7.49 -9.11 6.45
CA CYS A 111 8.89 -9.38 6.77
C CYS A 111 9.68 -9.62 5.49
N HIS A 112 10.56 -8.68 5.12
CA HIS A 112 11.34 -8.79 3.89
C HIS A 112 12.27 -10.02 3.90
N ALA A 113 12.83 -10.36 5.07
CA ALA A 113 13.69 -11.52 5.27
C ALA A 113 12.94 -12.87 5.30
N LYS A 114 11.60 -12.87 5.22
CA LYS A 114 10.73 -14.07 5.16
C LYS A 114 10.85 -14.99 6.38
N LYS A 115 11.01 -14.41 7.58
CA LYS A 115 11.10 -15.15 8.86
C LYS A 115 9.88 -14.97 9.75
N HIS A 116 9.23 -13.82 9.66
CA HIS A 116 8.21 -13.39 10.59
C HIS A 116 6.88 -13.17 9.91
N ASN A 117 5.81 -13.29 10.69
CA ASN A 117 4.47 -12.99 10.20
C ASN A 117 4.36 -11.52 9.78
N SER A 118 3.53 -11.30 8.75
CA SER A 118 3.16 -9.96 8.29
C SER A 118 2.23 -9.28 9.30
N VAL A 119 2.16 -7.96 9.26
CA VAL A 119 1.36 -7.16 10.20
C VAL A 119 0.58 -6.07 9.48
N ILE A 120 -0.43 -5.54 10.16
CA ILE A 120 -1.08 -4.26 9.82
C ILE A 120 -0.91 -3.33 11.02
N TYR A 121 -0.39 -2.13 10.79
CA TYR A 121 -0.32 -1.08 11.80
C TYR A 121 -1.61 -0.27 11.79
N MET A 122 -2.21 -0.10 12.96
CA MET A 122 -3.38 0.75 13.18
C MET A 122 -2.93 2.08 13.77
N ILE A 123 -3.23 3.18 13.08
CA ILE A 123 -2.86 4.53 13.48
C ILE A 123 -4.15 5.33 13.66
N ASN A 124 -4.29 6.04 14.78
CA ASN A 124 -5.42 6.93 14.98
C ASN A 124 -5.32 8.13 14.03
N LYS A 125 -6.37 8.39 13.25
CA LYS A 125 -6.39 9.41 12.19
C LYS A 125 -6.35 10.83 12.74
N GLU A 126 -6.99 11.10 13.88
CA GLU A 126 -7.04 12.42 14.51
C GLU A 126 -5.74 12.76 15.28
N SER A 127 -5.27 11.85 16.13
CA SER A 127 -4.09 12.06 16.98
C SER A 127 -2.78 11.68 16.30
N HIS A 128 -2.82 11.06 15.13
CA HIS A 128 -1.66 10.56 14.37
C HIS A 128 -0.77 9.59 15.18
N ARG A 129 -1.32 8.97 16.23
CA ARG A 129 -0.60 8.06 17.10
C ARG A 129 -0.82 6.62 16.68
N PHE A 130 0.26 5.86 16.68
CA PHE A 130 0.20 4.41 16.62
C PHE A 130 -0.64 3.86 17.78
N ILE A 131 -1.59 2.99 17.46
CA ILE A 131 -2.45 2.31 18.44
C ILE A 131 -1.87 0.93 18.74
N LYS A 132 -1.78 0.07 17.72
CA LYS A 132 -1.37 -1.33 17.84
C LYS A 132 -0.89 -1.90 16.50
N GLU A 133 -0.15 -3.01 16.56
CA GLU A 133 0.10 -3.87 15.42
C GLU A 133 -0.84 -5.08 15.46
N ILE A 134 -1.47 -5.37 14.33
CA ILE A 134 -2.33 -6.52 14.11
C ILE A 134 -1.49 -7.57 13.39
N ILE A 135 -1.26 -8.73 14.02
CA ILE A 135 -0.44 -9.78 13.41
C ILE A 135 -1.32 -10.63 12.52
N LEU A 136 -0.92 -10.79 11.26
CA LEU A 136 -1.63 -11.60 10.30
C LEU A 136 -1.16 -13.06 10.34
N PRO A 137 -2.01 -14.02 9.95
CA PRO A 137 -1.57 -15.40 9.78
C PRO A 137 -0.51 -15.51 8.67
N GLY A 138 0.66 -16.07 9.01
CA GLY A 138 1.71 -16.36 8.04
C GLY A 138 2.42 -15.12 7.47
N GLN A 139 2.97 -15.26 6.26
CA GLN A 139 3.83 -14.24 5.61
C GLN A 139 3.25 -13.69 4.28
N PRO A 140 1.95 -13.35 4.21
CA PRO A 140 1.41 -12.77 2.98
C PRO A 140 2.18 -11.50 2.62
N HIS A 141 2.33 -11.23 1.31
CA HIS A 141 3.01 -10.02 0.85
C HIS A 141 2.27 -8.75 1.26
N VAL A 142 0.94 -8.85 1.41
CA VAL A 142 0.03 -7.77 1.84
C VAL A 142 0.20 -6.49 1.03
N GLY A 143 0.37 -6.67 -0.29
CA GLY A 143 0.54 -5.59 -1.28
C GLY A 143 -0.62 -4.60 -1.33
N GLY A 144 -1.84 -5.06 -1.04
CA GLY A 144 -3.07 -4.28 -1.12
C GLY A 144 -3.85 -4.34 0.19
N LEU A 145 -4.36 -3.18 0.62
CA LEU A 145 -5.43 -3.04 1.60
C LEU A 145 -6.64 -2.36 0.96
N ALA A 146 -7.85 -2.80 1.27
CA ALA A 146 -9.06 -2.09 0.85
C ALA A 146 -10.04 -2.00 2.01
N TYR A 147 -10.75 -0.88 2.12
CA TYR A 147 -11.73 -0.69 3.16
C TYR A 147 -13.13 -0.59 2.57
N ASP A 148 -13.97 -1.54 2.96
CA ASP A 148 -15.40 -1.54 2.70
C ASP A 148 -16.09 -0.86 3.89
N SER A 149 -16.43 0.42 3.72
CA SER A 149 -17.09 1.21 4.75
C SER A 149 -18.56 0.82 4.97
N GLU A 150 -19.22 0.20 3.97
CA GLU A 150 -20.62 -0.24 4.11
C GLU A 150 -20.73 -1.41 5.09
N HIS A 151 -19.77 -2.33 5.03
CA HIS A 151 -19.74 -3.53 5.88
C HIS A 151 -18.74 -3.45 7.03
N GLN A 152 -17.96 -2.37 7.13
CA GLN A 152 -16.89 -2.20 8.12
C GLN A 152 -15.86 -3.34 8.06
N ILE A 153 -15.39 -3.62 6.84
CA ILE A 153 -14.46 -4.71 6.53
C ILE A 153 -13.15 -4.15 5.96
N LEU A 154 -12.04 -4.60 6.51
CA LEU A 154 -10.71 -4.39 5.95
C LEU A 154 -10.27 -5.64 5.18
N TRP A 155 -10.08 -5.50 3.87
CA TRP A 155 -9.51 -6.51 3.00
C TRP A 155 -8.00 -6.36 2.90
N TYR A 156 -7.29 -7.49 2.79
CA TYR A 156 -5.87 -7.53 2.47
C TYR A 156 -5.53 -8.60 1.43
N SER A 157 -4.48 -8.36 0.63
CA SER A 157 -3.99 -9.34 -0.34
C SER A 157 -3.17 -10.44 0.30
N SER A 158 -3.40 -11.66 -0.14
CA SER A 158 -2.75 -12.87 0.32
C SER A 158 -2.62 -13.86 -0.84
N ASN A 159 -1.86 -14.92 -0.64
CA ASN A 159 -1.77 -15.97 -1.63
C ASN A 159 -1.56 -17.33 -1.00
N THR A 160 -2.05 -18.36 -1.69
CA THR A 160 -1.78 -19.76 -1.35
C THR A 160 -1.50 -20.54 -2.62
N GLN A 161 -0.40 -21.28 -2.67
CA GLN A 161 -0.12 -22.26 -3.73
C GLN A 161 -0.43 -21.72 -5.15
N GLU A 162 0.16 -20.57 -5.48
CA GLU A 162 0.03 -19.87 -6.77
C GLU A 162 -1.30 -19.14 -7.06
N LEU A 163 -2.28 -19.23 -6.16
CA LEU A 163 -3.55 -18.51 -6.30
C LEU A 163 -3.55 -17.21 -5.48
N ALA A 164 -4.01 -16.14 -6.11
CA ALA A 164 -4.30 -14.87 -5.45
C ALA A 164 -5.53 -15.01 -4.53
N GLN A 165 -5.49 -14.37 -3.37
CA GLN A 165 -6.55 -14.45 -2.37
C GLN A 165 -6.84 -13.08 -1.74
N ALA A 166 -8.11 -12.73 -1.66
CA ALA A 166 -8.57 -11.64 -0.79
C ALA A 166 -8.96 -12.20 0.57
N VAL A 167 -8.44 -11.61 1.64
CA VAL A 167 -8.75 -11.98 3.01
C VAL A 167 -9.35 -10.79 3.74
N SER A 168 -10.45 -10.99 4.46
CA SER A 168 -11.13 -9.92 5.18
C SER A 168 -10.93 -10.02 6.69
N LEU A 169 -10.92 -8.88 7.35
CA LEU A 169 -11.01 -8.70 8.79
C LEU A 169 -12.17 -7.73 9.09
N THR A 170 -13.00 -8.04 10.08
CA THR A 170 -14.02 -7.07 10.53
C THR A 170 -13.37 -6.00 11.40
N MET A 171 -13.89 -4.77 11.34
CA MET A 171 -13.43 -3.69 12.23
C MET A 171 -13.60 -4.06 13.71
N GLU A 172 -14.70 -4.73 14.07
CA GLU A 172 -14.91 -5.26 15.42
C GLU A 172 -13.76 -6.19 15.87
N SER A 173 -13.31 -7.10 15.00
CA SER A 173 -12.18 -7.99 15.32
C SER A 173 -10.87 -7.22 15.47
N ILE A 174 -10.63 -6.21 14.63
CA ILE A 174 -9.43 -5.37 14.67
C ILE A 174 -9.38 -4.54 15.96
N GLU A 175 -10.50 -3.94 16.34
CA GLU A 175 -10.61 -3.09 17.52
C GLU A 175 -10.45 -3.91 18.81
N ASN A 176 -10.99 -5.12 18.85
CA ASN A 176 -10.87 -6.04 19.98
C ASN A 176 -9.55 -6.83 19.99
N TYR A 177 -8.77 -6.82 18.91
CA TYR A 177 -7.50 -7.53 18.85
C TYR A 177 -6.49 -6.97 19.85
N ASP A 178 -5.98 -7.84 20.73
CA ASP A 178 -4.91 -7.55 21.68
C ASP A 178 -3.83 -8.64 21.58
N TYR A 179 -2.67 -8.25 21.05
CA TYR A 179 -1.51 -9.12 20.95
C TYR A 179 -1.05 -9.64 22.32
N ASP A 180 -1.08 -8.82 23.37
CA ASP A 180 -0.52 -9.19 24.66
C ASP A 180 -1.43 -10.18 25.43
N ALA A 181 -2.73 -10.23 25.10
CA ALA A 181 -3.69 -11.18 25.66
C ALA A 181 -3.52 -12.60 25.12
N GLY A 182 -3.31 -12.75 23.81
CA GLY A 182 -3.33 -14.06 23.13
C GLY A 182 -2.02 -14.48 22.47
N ARG A 183 -1.18 -13.53 22.03
CA ARG A 183 0.05 -13.75 21.24
C ARG A 183 -0.13 -14.65 20.01
N HIS A 184 -1.31 -14.67 19.44
CA HIS A 184 -1.63 -15.38 18.21
C HIS A 184 -2.05 -14.39 17.12
N PRO A 185 -1.97 -14.75 15.83
CA PRO A 185 -2.50 -13.94 14.75
C PRO A 185 -3.99 -13.61 14.92
N ILE A 186 -4.44 -12.49 14.34
CA ILE A 186 -5.85 -12.16 14.27
C ILE A 186 -6.62 -13.25 13.51
N ALA A 187 -7.84 -13.55 13.95
CA ALA A 187 -8.74 -14.43 13.23
C ALA A 187 -9.22 -13.74 11.95
N THR A 188 -9.30 -14.50 10.85
CA THR A 188 -9.81 -14.00 9.57
C THR A 188 -11.31 -14.19 9.50
N ASN A 189 -12.01 -13.23 8.90
CA ASN A 189 -13.47 -13.31 8.70
C ASN A 189 -13.82 -14.16 7.47
N GLN A 190 -13.12 -13.93 6.36
CA GLN A 190 -13.27 -14.65 5.10
C GLN A 190 -11.91 -14.75 4.42
N VAL A 191 -11.66 -15.88 3.77
CA VAL A 191 -10.57 -16.09 2.81
C VAL A 191 -11.21 -16.51 1.49
N ALA A 192 -10.98 -15.75 0.42
CA ALA A 192 -11.53 -16.03 -0.90
C ALA A 192 -10.41 -16.11 -1.94
N SER A 193 -10.33 -17.24 -2.65
CA SER A 193 -9.47 -17.35 -3.83
C SER A 193 -10.09 -16.62 -5.02
N LEU A 194 -9.24 -15.92 -5.77
CA LEU A 194 -9.64 -15.02 -6.85
C LEU A 194 -9.39 -15.69 -8.21
N TYR A 195 -10.44 -15.89 -8.99
CA TYR A 195 -10.32 -16.45 -10.33
C TYR A 195 -9.88 -15.39 -11.34
N GLY A 196 -8.98 -15.76 -12.26
CA GLY A 196 -8.64 -14.92 -13.41
C GLY A 196 -7.61 -13.81 -13.15
N ILE A 197 -7.07 -13.71 -11.93
CA ILE A 197 -5.90 -12.90 -11.64
C ILE A 197 -4.78 -13.75 -11.05
N VAL A 198 -3.58 -13.61 -11.62
CA VAL A 198 -2.39 -14.40 -11.20
C VAL A 198 -1.74 -13.86 -9.92
N ARG A 199 -1.91 -12.57 -9.62
CA ARG A 199 -1.36 -11.90 -8.43
C ARG A 199 -2.26 -10.75 -8.01
N ASP A 200 -2.43 -10.60 -6.71
CA ASP A 200 -3.16 -9.53 -6.04
C ASP A 200 -2.18 -8.49 -5.46
N SER A 201 -1.48 -7.81 -6.35
CA SER A 201 -0.44 -6.86 -5.98
C SER A 201 -0.99 -5.64 -5.25
N PHE A 202 -2.20 -5.20 -5.59
CA PHE A 202 -2.89 -4.11 -4.90
C PHE A 202 -4.41 -4.29 -4.99
N MET A 203 -5.15 -3.58 -4.13
CA MET A 203 -6.61 -3.58 -4.15
C MET A 203 -7.22 -2.25 -3.72
N THR A 204 -8.46 -2.01 -4.12
CA THR A 204 -9.29 -0.93 -3.58
C THR A 204 -10.75 -1.42 -3.54
N PHE A 205 -11.54 -0.84 -2.64
CA PHE A 205 -12.98 -1.11 -2.58
C PHE A 205 -13.71 0.14 -3.04
N TYR A 206 -14.65 -0.05 -3.97
CA TYR A 206 -15.41 1.05 -4.53
C TYR A 206 -16.72 0.53 -5.10
N ASP A 207 -17.82 1.21 -4.80
CA ASP A 207 -19.15 0.97 -5.40
C ASP A 207 -19.58 -0.51 -5.32
N GLY A 208 -19.54 -1.07 -4.11
CA GLY A 208 -19.93 -2.45 -3.81
C GLY A 208 -19.00 -3.54 -4.39
N CYS A 209 -17.83 -3.15 -4.90
CA CYS A 209 -16.90 -4.07 -5.54
C CYS A 209 -15.49 -3.98 -4.98
N LEU A 210 -14.84 -5.14 -4.84
CA LEU A 210 -13.41 -5.23 -4.62
C LEU A 210 -12.68 -5.26 -5.96
N TYR A 211 -11.85 -4.26 -6.22
CA TYR A 211 -10.97 -4.19 -7.38
C TYR A 211 -9.59 -4.70 -6.98
N VAL A 212 -9.06 -5.65 -7.74
CA VAL A 212 -7.75 -6.26 -7.47
C VAL A 212 -6.89 -6.16 -8.72
N GLY A 213 -5.69 -5.61 -8.58
CA GLY A 213 -4.76 -5.41 -9.69
C GLY A 213 -3.48 -6.21 -9.54
N CYS A 214 -2.86 -6.51 -10.68
CA CYS A 214 -1.61 -7.26 -10.77
C CYS A 214 -0.46 -6.33 -11.18
N PHE A 215 0.69 -6.44 -10.51
CA PHE A 215 1.91 -5.76 -10.92
C PHE A 215 2.63 -6.58 -12.01
N THR A 216 2.97 -5.92 -13.12
CA THR A 216 3.83 -6.44 -14.20
C THR A 216 4.94 -5.42 -14.48
N LYS A 217 6.11 -5.88 -14.95
CA LYS A 217 7.27 -4.99 -15.17
C LYS A 217 7.36 -4.39 -16.57
N TYR A 218 6.97 -5.17 -17.59
CA TYR A 218 7.32 -4.93 -19.01
C TYR A 218 6.14 -5.14 -19.97
N THR A 219 4.94 -5.33 -19.43
CA THR A 219 3.73 -5.62 -20.19
C THR A 219 2.56 -4.96 -19.49
N ASP A 220 1.52 -4.63 -20.24
CA ASP A 220 0.23 -4.26 -19.66
C ASP A 220 -0.25 -5.34 -18.69
N SER A 221 -1.05 -4.90 -17.73
CA SER A 221 -1.64 -5.74 -16.71
C SER A 221 -3.16 -5.59 -16.69
N ALA A 222 -3.79 -6.20 -15.70
CA ALA A 222 -5.22 -6.14 -15.51
C ALA A 222 -5.60 -5.77 -14.08
N ILE A 223 -6.76 -5.12 -13.98
CA ILE A 223 -7.56 -5.02 -12.75
C ILE A 223 -8.78 -5.91 -12.95
N ALA A 224 -9.02 -6.82 -12.03
CA ALA A 224 -10.22 -7.64 -11.96
C ALA A 224 -11.18 -7.06 -10.92
N ARG A 225 -12.47 -6.99 -11.25
CA ARG A 225 -13.51 -6.42 -10.37
C ARG A 225 -14.42 -7.52 -9.84
N TYR A 226 -14.50 -7.69 -8.53
CA TYR A 226 -15.29 -8.73 -7.88
C TYR A 226 -16.46 -8.13 -7.09
N ALA A 227 -17.64 -8.73 -7.22
CA ALA A 227 -18.82 -8.31 -6.47
C ALA A 227 -18.71 -8.71 -4.99
N VAL A 228 -19.16 -7.81 -4.11
CA VAL A 228 -19.38 -8.08 -2.70
C VAL A 228 -20.88 -8.08 -2.42
N ASP A 229 -21.37 -9.08 -1.70
CA ASP A 229 -22.78 -9.20 -1.35
C ASP A 229 -23.18 -8.28 -0.18
N ALA A 230 -24.47 -8.26 0.14
CA ALA A 230 -25.02 -7.41 1.21
C ALA A 230 -24.59 -7.82 2.64
N GLN A 231 -23.80 -8.88 2.78
CA GLN A 231 -23.19 -9.31 4.04
C GLN A 231 -21.69 -9.03 4.06
N GLY A 232 -21.16 -8.36 3.03
CA GLY A 232 -19.73 -8.07 2.92
C GLY A 232 -18.89 -9.26 2.45
N ASN A 233 -19.50 -10.28 1.83
CA ASN A 233 -18.75 -11.43 1.32
C ASN A 233 -18.51 -11.33 -0.19
N LEU A 234 -17.32 -11.75 -0.63
CA LEU A 234 -17.09 -11.98 -2.06
C LEU A 234 -17.97 -13.12 -2.57
N ILE A 235 -18.62 -12.90 -3.73
CA ILE A 235 -19.52 -13.88 -4.34
C ILE A 235 -18.71 -15.02 -4.96
N ASN A 236 -18.71 -16.16 -4.29
CA ASN A 236 -18.02 -17.38 -4.74
C ASN A 236 -18.90 -18.22 -5.67
N THR A 237 -18.27 -18.75 -6.73
CA THR A 237 -18.87 -19.68 -7.69
C THR A 237 -18.07 -20.98 -7.74
N MET A 238 -18.76 -22.09 -7.94
CA MET A 238 -18.17 -23.37 -8.34
C MET A 238 -18.66 -23.68 -9.76
N ASP A 239 -17.74 -23.69 -10.72
CA ASP A 239 -18.05 -23.96 -12.13
C ASP A 239 -16.96 -24.87 -12.73
N GLU A 240 -17.31 -26.14 -12.93
CA GLU A 240 -16.45 -27.15 -13.53
C GLU A 240 -16.10 -26.81 -15.00
N GLY A 241 -16.98 -26.09 -15.71
CA GLY A 241 -16.77 -25.64 -17.09
C GLY A 241 -15.69 -24.55 -17.20
N LEU A 242 -15.47 -23.79 -16.13
CA LEU A 242 -14.34 -22.87 -15.97
C LEU A 242 -13.08 -23.56 -15.41
N GLY A 243 -13.12 -24.88 -15.23
CA GLY A 243 -12.03 -25.69 -14.67
C GLY A 243 -11.86 -25.54 -13.15
N MET A 244 -12.89 -25.07 -12.44
CA MET A 244 -12.82 -24.84 -11.00
C MET A 244 -13.23 -26.10 -10.22
N ASN A 245 -12.33 -26.56 -9.34
CA ASN A 245 -12.57 -27.74 -8.48
C ASN A 245 -13.02 -27.36 -7.05
N PHE A 246 -13.13 -26.07 -6.75
CA PHE A 246 -13.58 -25.51 -5.47
C PHE A 246 -14.12 -24.09 -5.68
N GLY A 247 -14.78 -23.53 -4.66
CA GLY A 247 -15.41 -22.21 -4.74
C GLY A 247 -14.41 -21.07 -4.83
N MET A 248 -14.54 -20.22 -5.84
CA MET A 248 -13.70 -19.03 -6.05
C MET A 248 -14.55 -17.81 -6.40
N ALA A 249 -14.07 -16.61 -6.07
CA ALA A 249 -14.68 -15.38 -6.52
C ALA A 249 -14.39 -15.21 -8.01
N VAL A 250 -15.42 -15.04 -8.83
CA VAL A 250 -15.31 -14.82 -10.28
C VAL A 250 -15.49 -13.32 -10.55
N PRO A 251 -14.59 -12.69 -11.32
CA PRO A 251 -14.69 -11.26 -11.57
C PRO A 251 -15.83 -10.96 -12.54
N LEU A 252 -16.52 -9.85 -12.29
CA LEU A 252 -17.55 -9.29 -13.15
C LEU A 252 -16.96 -8.82 -14.48
N ASP A 253 -15.75 -8.26 -14.44
CA ASP A 253 -15.04 -7.75 -15.60
C ASP A 253 -13.57 -7.45 -15.29
N TYR A 254 -12.85 -7.08 -16.35
CA TYR A 254 -11.45 -6.67 -16.31
C TYR A 254 -11.27 -5.28 -16.91
N SER A 255 -10.24 -4.59 -16.43
CA SER A 255 -9.70 -3.36 -17.02
C SER A 255 -8.24 -3.58 -17.37
N THR A 256 -7.78 -3.06 -18.51
CA THR A 256 -6.36 -3.09 -18.89
C THR A 256 -5.65 -1.87 -18.31
N ILE A 257 -4.47 -2.07 -17.75
CA ILE A 257 -3.65 -1.00 -17.16
C ILE A 257 -2.22 -1.04 -17.67
N SER A 258 -1.55 0.11 -17.69
CA SER A 258 -0.10 0.16 -17.93
C SER A 258 0.68 -0.64 -16.88
N GLU A 259 1.86 -1.09 -17.28
CA GLU A 259 2.83 -1.73 -16.40
C GLU A 259 3.17 -0.92 -15.14
N GLN A 260 3.78 -1.61 -14.18
CA GLN A 260 4.36 -1.05 -12.95
C GLN A 260 3.36 -0.38 -12.01
N ALA A 261 2.06 -0.64 -12.18
CA ALA A 261 1.03 -0.18 -11.27
C ALA A 261 1.17 -0.86 -9.89
N GLN A 262 1.12 -0.06 -8.83
CA GLN A 262 1.32 -0.48 -7.43
C GLN A 262 0.10 -0.23 -6.54
N GLY A 263 -0.86 0.54 -7.03
CA GLY A 263 -2.03 0.94 -6.26
C GLY A 263 -3.06 1.62 -7.15
N MET A 264 -4.30 1.58 -6.69
CA MET A 264 -5.41 2.23 -7.38
C MET A 264 -6.39 2.84 -6.39
N THR A 265 -7.09 3.88 -6.82
CA THR A 265 -8.18 4.50 -6.05
C THR A 265 -9.09 5.26 -7.01
N PHE A 266 -10.28 5.62 -6.54
CA PHE A 266 -11.22 6.45 -7.27
C PHE A 266 -11.34 7.82 -6.60
N TYR A 267 -11.56 8.86 -7.38
CA TYR A 267 -11.90 10.19 -6.91
C TYR A 267 -12.82 10.86 -7.93
N ASN A 268 -14.03 11.22 -7.50
CA ASN A 268 -15.10 11.70 -8.38
C ASN A 268 -15.31 10.73 -9.57
N ASP A 269 -15.20 11.23 -10.80
CA ASP A 269 -15.30 10.50 -12.06
C ASP A 269 -13.94 9.99 -12.58
N LYS A 270 -12.90 10.00 -11.75
CA LYS A 270 -11.54 9.60 -12.11
C LYS A 270 -11.09 8.33 -11.41
N LEU A 271 -10.26 7.57 -12.13
CA LEU A 271 -9.46 6.47 -11.59
C LEU A 271 -8.01 6.95 -11.51
N LEU A 272 -7.37 6.74 -10.37
CA LEU A 272 -5.97 7.09 -10.13
C LEU A 272 -5.16 5.80 -9.98
N LEU A 273 -4.00 5.73 -10.63
CA LEU A 273 -3.02 4.66 -10.46
C LEU A 273 -1.69 5.21 -9.95
N SER A 274 -1.12 4.57 -8.94
CA SER A 274 0.31 4.76 -8.64
C SER A 274 1.15 3.82 -9.48
N HIS A 275 2.23 4.33 -10.06
CA HIS A 275 3.23 3.51 -10.75
C HIS A 275 4.61 3.71 -10.12
N SER A 276 5.30 2.60 -9.86
CA SER A 276 6.66 2.64 -9.32
C SER A 276 7.48 1.42 -9.70
N PHE A 277 8.78 1.63 -9.96
CA PHE A 277 9.72 0.56 -10.25
C PHE A 277 11.13 0.85 -9.72
N GLY A 278 11.49 0.16 -8.64
CA GLY A 278 12.84 0.16 -8.09
C GLY A 278 13.28 1.54 -7.61
N ILE A 279 14.38 2.06 -8.18
CA ILE A 279 14.98 3.34 -7.77
C ILE A 279 14.51 4.53 -8.63
N LEU A 280 13.64 4.29 -9.61
CA LEU A 280 13.14 5.34 -10.49
C LEU A 280 12.06 6.16 -9.76
N PRO A 281 11.93 7.47 -10.09
CA PRO A 281 10.84 8.28 -9.56
C PRO A 281 9.48 7.63 -9.84
N SER A 282 8.61 7.61 -8.83
CA SER A 282 7.25 7.12 -9.00
C SER A 282 6.36 8.17 -9.64
N ARG A 283 5.16 7.78 -10.05
CA ARG A 283 4.13 8.70 -10.53
C ARG A 283 2.75 8.30 -10.03
N VAL A 284 1.86 9.27 -9.93
CA VAL A 284 0.42 9.04 -9.82
C VAL A 284 -0.22 9.59 -11.10
N VAL A 285 -0.97 8.72 -11.78
CA VAL A 285 -1.58 8.99 -13.08
C VAL A 285 -3.09 8.99 -12.92
N PHE A 286 -3.74 9.99 -13.49
CA PHE A 286 -5.17 10.19 -13.44
C PHE A 286 -5.77 9.81 -14.79
N TYR A 287 -6.88 9.08 -14.74
CA TYR A 287 -7.63 8.65 -15.91
C TYR A 287 -9.10 9.02 -15.72
N GLU A 288 -9.73 9.49 -16.77
CA GLU A 288 -11.19 9.60 -16.81
C GLU A 288 -11.79 8.19 -16.73
N LYS A 289 -12.82 8.00 -15.90
CA LYS A 289 -13.53 6.73 -15.83
C LYS A 289 -14.19 6.47 -17.19
N SER A 290 -13.74 5.41 -17.86
CA SER A 290 -14.13 5.10 -19.24
C SER A 290 -14.84 3.76 -19.31
N ASP A 291 -15.91 3.69 -20.10
CA ASP A 291 -16.59 2.44 -20.45
C ASP A 291 -15.65 1.46 -21.17
N LYS A 292 -14.60 1.97 -21.84
CA LYS A 292 -13.60 1.14 -22.51
C LYS A 292 -12.64 0.45 -21.53
N ARG A 293 -12.59 0.92 -20.26
CA ARG A 293 -11.79 0.33 -19.17
C ARG A 293 -10.31 0.09 -19.55
N LEU A 294 -9.75 1.05 -20.29
CA LEU A 294 -8.40 1.01 -20.83
C LEU A 294 -7.59 2.16 -20.22
N TYR A 295 -6.94 1.87 -19.09
CA TYR A 295 -6.17 2.82 -18.28
C TYR A 295 -4.66 2.67 -18.55
N VAL A 296 -4.30 2.89 -19.81
CA VAL A 296 -2.92 2.89 -20.31
C VAL A 296 -2.43 4.33 -20.51
N ASP A 297 -1.12 4.53 -20.49
CA ASP A 297 -0.47 5.84 -20.45
C ASP A 297 -0.97 6.80 -21.55
N GLU A 298 -1.24 6.27 -22.75
CA GLU A 298 -1.75 7.01 -23.90
C GLU A 298 -3.14 7.63 -23.66
N ASN A 299 -3.92 7.06 -22.74
CA ASN A 299 -5.24 7.54 -22.35
C ASN A 299 -5.23 8.33 -21.04
N SER A 300 -4.06 8.63 -20.48
CA SER A 300 -3.95 9.39 -19.23
C SER A 300 -4.35 10.85 -19.40
N ALA A 301 -5.03 11.41 -18.39
CA ALA A 301 -5.39 12.82 -18.34
C ALA A 301 -4.25 13.69 -17.80
N VAL A 302 -3.56 13.21 -16.76
CA VAL A 302 -2.39 13.89 -16.15
C VAL A 302 -1.55 12.89 -15.36
N SER A 303 -0.24 13.18 -15.23
CA SER A 303 0.71 12.38 -14.46
C SER A 303 1.60 13.28 -13.60
N TYR A 304 1.60 13.06 -12.28
CA TYR A 304 2.44 13.79 -11.32
C TYR A 304 3.63 12.94 -10.87
N ARG A 305 4.81 13.56 -10.71
CA ARG A 305 6.05 12.85 -10.34
C ARG A 305 6.34 12.89 -8.84
N PHE A 306 6.53 11.73 -8.25
CA PHE A 306 6.80 11.55 -6.83
C PHE A 306 8.23 11.07 -6.56
N PRO A 307 8.67 11.01 -5.29
CA PRO A 307 9.80 10.18 -4.89
C PRO A 307 9.66 8.73 -5.35
N GLU A 308 10.78 8.01 -5.41
CA GLU A 308 10.80 6.58 -5.73
C GLU A 308 9.99 5.74 -4.72
N ARG A 309 9.51 4.58 -5.20
CA ARG A 309 8.86 3.54 -4.40
C ARG A 309 7.55 3.92 -3.72
N ILE A 310 6.64 4.54 -4.48
CA ILE A 310 5.22 4.54 -4.10
C ILE A 310 4.72 3.10 -4.19
N GLU A 311 4.03 2.68 -3.15
CA GLU A 311 3.28 1.43 -3.14
C GLU A 311 1.81 1.77 -3.37
N GLN A 312 1.01 1.73 -2.30
CA GLN A 312 -0.42 1.99 -2.39
C GLN A 312 -0.80 3.47 -2.18
N ILE A 313 -1.91 3.86 -2.81
CA ILE A 313 -2.61 5.13 -2.65
C ILE A 313 -4.06 4.89 -2.20
N PHE A 314 -4.65 5.86 -1.49
CA PHE A 314 -6.03 5.78 -1.01
C PHE A 314 -6.66 7.18 -1.00
N VAL A 315 -7.93 7.29 -1.36
CA VAL A 315 -8.68 8.56 -1.32
C VAL A 315 -9.68 8.53 -0.20
N ASP A 316 -9.66 9.59 0.62
CA ASP A 316 -10.64 9.84 1.67
C ASP A 316 -11.12 11.30 1.54
N GLY A 317 -12.36 11.49 1.09
CA GLY A 317 -12.86 12.80 0.67
C GLY A 317 -11.99 13.42 -0.43
N ASP A 318 -11.48 14.63 -0.17
CA ASP A 318 -10.63 15.40 -1.10
C ASP A 318 -9.13 15.15 -0.86
N ASP A 319 -8.79 14.15 -0.04
CA ASP A 319 -7.44 13.89 0.40
C ASP A 319 -6.91 12.59 -0.21
N LEU A 320 -5.80 12.68 -0.94
CA LEU A 320 -5.04 11.54 -1.46
C LEU A 320 -3.94 11.16 -0.47
N TYR A 321 -4.04 9.97 0.09
CA TYR A 321 -3.01 9.37 0.93
C TYR A 321 -2.06 8.54 0.07
N VAL A 322 -0.75 8.68 0.31
CA VAL A 322 0.30 8.03 -0.48
C VAL A 322 1.33 7.36 0.43
N LEU A 323 1.49 6.04 0.26
CA LEU A 323 2.45 5.22 0.99
C LEU A 323 3.73 4.97 0.17
N PHE A 324 4.86 4.89 0.86
CA PHE A 324 6.16 4.59 0.26
C PHE A 324 6.88 3.46 1.01
N GLU A 325 7.58 2.59 0.30
CA GLU A 325 8.47 1.57 0.90
C GLU A 325 9.93 2.03 1.01
N SER A 326 10.27 3.25 0.55
CA SER A 326 11.66 3.73 0.45
C SER A 326 12.41 3.79 1.80
N ALA A 327 11.68 3.92 2.92
CA ALA A 327 12.24 3.87 4.26
C ALA A 327 12.43 2.45 4.83
N ALA A 328 11.97 1.41 4.15
CA ALA A 328 12.21 0.04 4.60
C ALA A 328 13.71 -0.28 4.65
N TYR A 329 14.12 -1.11 5.62
CA TYR A 329 15.52 -1.51 5.74
C TYR A 329 16.06 -2.14 4.44
N ALA A 330 15.25 -2.89 3.70
CA ALA A 330 15.69 -3.51 2.45
C ALA A 330 16.06 -2.49 1.36
N TYR A 331 15.50 -1.27 1.39
CA TYR A 331 15.57 -0.33 0.27
C TYR A 331 16.27 0.98 0.57
N SER A 332 16.37 1.36 1.84
CA SER A 332 16.81 2.69 2.21
C SER A 332 18.27 3.03 1.84
N SER A 333 19.17 2.05 1.68
CA SER A 333 20.52 2.32 1.14
C SER A 333 20.53 2.64 -0.35
N ALA A 334 19.53 2.18 -1.08
CA ALA A 334 19.43 2.41 -2.53
C ALA A 334 18.49 3.58 -2.88
N SER A 335 17.91 4.24 -1.88
CA SER A 335 16.93 5.32 -2.06
C SER A 335 17.61 6.67 -1.82
N VAL A 336 17.34 7.62 -2.72
CA VAL A 336 17.84 9.00 -2.68
C VAL A 336 16.88 9.89 -1.89
N ASN A 337 15.57 9.70 -2.09
CA ASN A 337 14.50 10.46 -1.46
C ASN A 337 13.68 9.54 -0.56
N ILE A 338 14.18 9.31 0.65
CA ILE A 338 13.52 8.43 1.63
C ILE A 338 12.26 9.12 2.19
N VAL A 339 11.14 8.41 2.20
CA VAL A 339 9.88 8.85 2.79
C VAL A 339 9.47 7.84 3.85
N ASP A 340 9.45 8.27 5.12
CA ASP A 340 9.17 7.42 6.29
C ASP A 340 7.78 7.67 6.91
N ARG A 341 6.89 8.24 6.11
CA ARG A 341 5.54 8.64 6.49
C ARG A 341 4.57 8.47 5.34
N VAL A 342 3.30 8.26 5.66
CA VAL A 342 2.21 8.44 4.70
C VAL A 342 2.04 9.93 4.47
N LEU A 343 2.02 10.34 3.20
CA LEU A 343 1.75 11.71 2.79
C LEU A 343 0.27 11.86 2.51
N LYS A 344 -0.29 13.04 2.83
CA LYS A 344 -1.68 13.40 2.60
C LYS A 344 -1.72 14.63 1.69
N LEU A 345 -2.21 14.47 0.46
CA LEU A 345 -2.19 15.49 -0.58
C LEU A 345 -3.60 16.01 -0.85
N SER A 346 -3.73 17.30 -1.17
CA SER A 346 -5.01 17.90 -1.59
C SER A 346 -5.26 17.60 -3.07
N LEU A 347 -6.30 16.82 -3.35
CA LEU A 347 -6.73 16.55 -4.74
C LEU A 347 -7.25 17.81 -5.45
N PRO A 348 -8.06 18.69 -4.83
CA PRO A 348 -8.47 19.95 -5.45
C PRO A 348 -7.28 20.80 -5.93
N ARG A 349 -6.23 20.92 -5.12
CA ARG A 349 -5.01 21.64 -5.54
C ARG A 349 -4.28 20.98 -6.69
N MET A 350 -4.27 19.65 -6.76
CA MET A 350 -3.70 18.93 -7.89
C MET A 350 -4.48 19.25 -9.18
N GLU A 351 -5.81 19.26 -9.11
CA GLU A 351 -6.68 19.60 -10.25
C GLU A 351 -6.56 21.06 -10.67
N GLU A 352 -6.51 22.01 -9.72
CA GLU A 352 -6.27 23.44 -10.01
C GLU A 352 -4.92 23.63 -10.72
N TYR A 353 -3.88 22.93 -10.25
CA TYR A 353 -2.56 22.98 -10.88
C TYR A 353 -2.61 22.47 -12.33
N GLN A 354 -3.33 21.38 -12.59
CA GLN A 354 -3.55 20.85 -13.93
C GLN A 354 -4.20 21.87 -14.86
N GLN A 355 -5.26 22.53 -14.40
CA GLN A 355 -5.97 23.55 -15.18
C GLN A 355 -5.06 24.73 -15.53
N SER A 356 -4.21 25.16 -14.58
CA SER A 356 -3.27 26.27 -14.80
C SER A 356 -2.22 25.97 -15.88
N ILE A 357 -1.75 24.71 -15.97
CA ILE A 357 -0.84 24.28 -17.03
C ILE A 357 -1.55 24.27 -18.39
N GLN A 358 -2.76 23.69 -18.46
CA GLN A 358 -3.52 23.60 -19.71
C GLN A 358 -3.90 24.97 -20.27
N SER A 359 -4.24 25.94 -19.40
CA SER A 359 -4.51 27.31 -19.83
C SER A 359 -3.26 28.02 -20.39
N ASN A 360 -2.08 27.74 -19.84
CA ASN A 360 -0.82 28.34 -20.31
C ASN A 360 -0.36 27.76 -21.65
N VAL A 361 -0.66 26.49 -21.93
CA VAL A 361 -0.35 25.84 -23.22
C VAL A 361 -1.29 26.32 -24.33
N SER A 362 -2.56 26.61 -24.01
CA SER A 362 -3.57 27.06 -24.97
C SER A 362 -3.44 28.52 -25.42
N GLN A 363 -2.49 29.27 -24.83
CA GLN A 363 -2.19 30.66 -25.19
C GLN A 363 -1.02 30.80 -26.17
N TYR A 364 -0.45 29.69 -26.64
CA TYR A 364 0.52 29.59 -27.72
C TYR A 364 -0.06 28.77 -28.87
#